data_AF-A0A855KIC4-F1
#
_entry.id   AF-A0A855KIC4-F1
#
_cell.length_a   1.000
_cell.length_b   1.000
_cell.length_c   1.000
_cell.angle_alpha   90.00
_cell.angle_beta   90.00
_cell.angle_gamma   90.00
#
_symmetry.space_group_name_H-M   'P 1'
#
loop_
_entity.id
_entity.type
_entity.pdbx_description
1 polymer ?
#
loop_
_entity_poly.entity_id
_entity_poly.type
_entity_poly.pdbx_seq_one_letter_code
_entity_poly.pdbx_strand_id
1 'polypeptide(L)'
;MRYPLALLLCLVTSLSVAAEPTHNLNPAFVDLHFGTLSGVGWFPTEPGAIVEATANAPIPAGSFTIPVSNTSGFSRGQLACYEAEDKTFYPVVVKAVTDGALQIDRPLPSPIAAGGKVYNFYNNDSHANKYGFACVADDALRQLSTRPMLRRAAQFKVSSGWEPINGAQVTSVATVDYGGVGGQVADGLAMEVRTQAAGGGVASKAEVMFYENIVTNVVINPGTQAGKQSAALDISVVELRKTGEVIEAAKVRVNRDDTIISQDIPYTIIAGSKVRIKVTVPNSGDSVFYPGSITHYHALSQPEDLNHGKHVLFGDSWFVSGGDFHYRLIKRLDKAVVVSKGIVGNRIDQMVARFFKDVAPEKPDYVWINVSTNNYYFSTSNEDLQRQMTYLLDYIRSIGAKPIFFSPTVGAIVPNTNVNQLQKSRSYAINTLYVPAVMYYRSPLALPVISSN
;
A
#
# COMPACT_ATOMS: atom_id res chain seq x y z
N MET A 1 9.57 -31.10 -72.79
CA MET A 1 9.91 -31.74 -71.49
C MET A 1 10.31 -30.63 -70.51
N ARG A 2 9.63 -30.58 -69.35
CA ARG A 2 10.03 -29.96 -68.07
C ARG A 2 9.85 -28.45 -67.81
N TYR A 3 8.74 -28.18 -67.10
CA TYR A 3 8.49 -27.33 -65.92
C TYR A 3 8.87 -25.83 -65.87
N PRO A 4 7.92 -24.92 -65.56
CA PRO A 4 8.24 -23.64 -64.95
C PRO A 4 8.42 -23.78 -63.43
N LEU A 5 9.42 -23.07 -62.92
CA LEU A 5 9.82 -22.99 -61.52
C LEU A 5 8.83 -22.08 -60.76
N ALA A 6 8.01 -22.65 -59.88
CA ALA A 6 7.22 -21.89 -58.91
C ALA A 6 8.09 -21.66 -57.66
N LEU A 7 8.49 -20.41 -57.43
CA LEU A 7 9.17 -19.98 -56.21
C LEU A 7 8.11 -19.68 -55.14
N LEU A 8 7.84 -20.66 -54.27
CA LEU A 8 7.00 -20.48 -53.08
C LEU A 8 7.86 -19.84 -51.98
N LEU A 9 7.71 -18.52 -51.78
CA LEU A 9 8.32 -17.81 -50.67
C LEU A 9 7.46 -18.04 -49.40
N CYS A 10 7.85 -19.01 -48.57
CA CYS A 10 7.29 -19.18 -47.24
C CYS A 10 7.70 -18.00 -46.34
N LEU A 11 6.82 -17.02 -46.21
CA LEU A 11 6.91 -15.96 -45.21
C LEU A 11 6.55 -16.57 -43.84
N VAL A 12 7.51 -17.14 -43.14
CA VAL A 12 7.34 -17.51 -41.72
C VAL A 12 7.46 -16.22 -40.92
N THR A 13 6.33 -15.57 -40.62
CA THR A 13 6.28 -14.53 -39.59
C THR A 13 6.47 -15.22 -38.23
N SER A 14 7.71 -15.26 -37.75
CA SER A 14 8.00 -15.59 -36.36
C SER A 14 7.45 -14.47 -35.48
N LEU A 15 6.20 -14.62 -35.02
CA LEU A 15 5.73 -13.91 -33.84
C LEU A 15 6.58 -14.42 -32.67
N SER A 16 7.59 -13.65 -32.30
CA SER A 16 8.27 -13.84 -31.02
C SER A 16 7.24 -13.58 -29.93
N VAL A 17 6.60 -14.64 -29.45
CA VAL A 17 5.94 -14.64 -28.15
C VAL A 17 7.08 -14.43 -27.16
N ALA A 18 7.29 -13.18 -26.74
CA ALA A 18 8.17 -12.90 -25.61
C ALA A 18 7.57 -13.68 -24.44
N ALA A 19 8.27 -14.75 -24.02
CA ALA A 19 7.85 -15.54 -22.88
C ALA A 19 7.63 -14.58 -21.71
N GLU A 20 6.48 -14.69 -21.05
CA GLU A 20 6.29 -13.96 -19.80
C GLU A 20 7.46 -14.28 -18.86
N PRO A 21 8.01 -13.29 -18.13
CA PRO A 21 8.98 -13.58 -17.09
C PRO A 21 8.42 -14.70 -16.21
N THR A 22 9.19 -15.77 -16.04
CA THR A 22 8.80 -16.95 -15.26
C THR A 22 8.06 -16.50 -14.00
N HIS A 23 6.83 -16.98 -13.80
CA HIS A 23 5.91 -16.54 -12.74
C HIS A 23 6.57 -16.49 -11.34
N ASN A 24 7.62 -17.27 -11.12
CA ASN A 24 8.33 -17.46 -9.86
C ASN A 24 9.15 -16.26 -9.35
N LEU A 25 9.39 -15.20 -10.13
CA LEU A 25 10.21 -14.04 -9.69
C LEU A 25 9.46 -12.69 -9.73
N ASN A 26 8.12 -12.73 -9.68
CA ASN A 26 7.32 -11.51 -9.53
C ASN A 26 7.47 -10.98 -8.09
N PRO A 27 7.57 -9.66 -7.89
CA PRO A 27 7.68 -9.13 -6.54
C PRO A 27 6.37 -9.26 -5.78
N ALA A 28 6.51 -9.51 -4.48
CA ALA A 28 5.47 -9.27 -3.51
C ALA A 28 5.48 -7.81 -3.05
N PHE A 29 4.33 -7.34 -2.55
CA PHE A 29 4.15 -5.94 -2.16
C PHE A 29 3.48 -5.79 -0.79
N VAL A 30 4.14 -5.03 0.08
CA VAL A 30 3.61 -4.58 1.37
C VAL A 30 3.24 -3.10 1.25
N ASP A 31 1.96 -2.81 1.46
CA ASP A 31 1.47 -1.44 1.57
C ASP A 31 1.69 -0.95 3.00
N LEU A 32 2.83 -0.32 3.20
CA LEU A 32 3.23 0.27 4.46
C LEU A 32 2.56 1.63 4.67
N HIS A 33 2.46 2.46 3.63
CA HIS A 33 2.15 3.88 3.74
C HIS A 33 0.68 4.11 4.07
N PHE A 34 -0.22 3.69 3.17
CA PHE A 34 -1.66 3.85 3.33
C PHE A 34 -2.32 2.62 3.97
N GLY A 35 -1.66 1.46 3.92
CA GLY A 35 -2.05 0.25 4.63
C GLY A 35 -1.67 0.34 6.11
N THR A 36 -0.54 -0.26 6.48
CA THR A 36 -0.12 -0.44 7.88
C THR A 36 -0.11 0.86 8.69
N LEU A 37 0.48 1.93 8.15
CA LEU A 37 0.62 3.22 8.83
C LEU A 37 -0.59 4.15 8.64
N SER A 38 -1.55 3.77 7.79
CA SER A 38 -2.79 4.52 7.56
C SER A 38 -2.56 5.99 7.18
N GLY A 39 -1.44 6.29 6.51
CA GLY A 39 -1.01 7.62 6.14
C GLY A 39 -0.68 8.54 7.32
N VAL A 40 -0.49 8.00 8.53
CA VAL A 40 -0.20 8.73 9.76
C VAL A 40 1.28 8.59 10.14
N GLY A 41 1.98 9.73 10.16
CA GLY A 41 3.35 9.85 10.66
C GLY A 41 3.38 10.34 12.11
N TRP A 42 4.57 10.65 12.60
CA TRP A 42 4.77 11.17 13.95
C TRP A 42 4.21 12.60 14.12
N PHE A 43 3.61 12.88 15.27
CA PHE A 43 3.26 14.24 15.70
C PHE A 43 4.24 14.76 16.78
N PRO A 44 4.51 16.08 16.83
CA PRO A 44 5.39 16.65 17.86
C PRO A 44 4.89 16.54 19.29
N THR A 45 3.58 16.32 19.45
CA THR A 45 2.96 16.10 20.77
C THR A 45 3.09 14.66 21.23
N GLU A 46 3.58 13.75 20.39
CA GLU A 46 3.84 12.39 20.82
C GLU A 46 5.06 12.33 21.74
N PRO A 47 5.00 11.53 22.81
CA PRO A 47 6.07 11.46 23.81
C PRO A 47 7.38 10.84 23.29
N GLY A 48 7.35 10.19 22.11
CA GLY A 48 8.43 9.33 21.63
C GLY A 48 8.63 8.11 22.54
N ALA A 49 9.77 7.45 22.40
CA ALA A 49 10.12 6.26 23.18
C ALA A 49 8.98 5.21 23.21
N ILE A 50 8.87 4.46 24.32
CA ILE A 50 7.79 3.50 24.55
C ILE A 50 6.90 4.02 25.67
N VAL A 51 5.64 4.22 25.33
CA VAL A 51 4.52 4.42 26.25
C VAL A 51 3.64 3.18 26.14
N GLU A 52 3.19 2.68 27.29
CA GLU A 52 2.31 1.53 27.35
C GLU A 52 1.07 1.79 28.22
N ALA A 53 -0.01 1.13 27.84
CA ALA A 53 -1.24 1.03 28.59
C ALA A 53 -1.70 -0.43 28.63
N THR A 54 -2.43 -0.79 29.69
CA THR A 54 -2.92 -2.16 29.89
C THR A 54 -4.43 -2.19 29.77
N ALA A 55 -4.97 -3.12 28.99
CA ALA A 55 -6.41 -3.36 28.89
C ALA A 55 -6.96 -3.88 30.22
N ASN A 56 -7.98 -3.20 30.75
CA ASN A 56 -8.54 -3.51 32.07
C ASN A 56 -9.37 -4.80 32.08
N ALA A 57 -9.84 -5.25 30.92
CA ALA A 57 -10.67 -6.43 30.71
C ALA A 57 -10.47 -6.98 29.29
N PRO A 58 -10.96 -8.18 28.96
CA PRO A 58 -10.99 -8.65 27.57
C PRO A 58 -11.82 -7.72 26.69
N ILE A 59 -11.36 -7.47 25.47
CA ILE A 59 -12.02 -6.60 24.50
C ILE A 59 -12.27 -7.41 23.23
N PRO A 60 -13.54 -7.59 22.81
CA PRO A 60 -13.84 -8.40 21.63
C PRO A 60 -13.42 -7.70 20.33
N ALA A 61 -13.18 -8.50 19.29
CA ALA A 61 -13.13 -8.01 17.92
C ALA A 61 -14.41 -7.22 17.58
N GLY A 62 -14.29 -6.19 16.74
CA GLY A 62 -15.40 -5.29 16.43
C GLY A 62 -15.48 -4.04 17.30
N SER A 63 -14.82 -4.01 18.47
CA SER A 63 -14.82 -2.83 19.35
C SER A 63 -14.09 -1.64 18.72
N PHE A 64 -14.57 -0.42 18.98
CA PHE A 64 -13.88 0.84 18.66
C PHE A 64 -13.27 1.51 19.90
N THR A 65 -13.39 0.87 21.07
CA THR A 65 -12.93 1.41 22.34
C THR A 65 -12.05 0.37 23.03
N ILE A 66 -10.90 0.83 23.51
CA ILE A 66 -9.99 0.05 24.34
C ILE A 66 -9.97 0.69 25.74
N PRO A 67 -10.71 0.13 26.72
CA PRO A 67 -10.58 0.53 28.11
C PRO A 67 -9.19 0.18 28.64
N VAL A 68 -8.50 1.15 29.20
CA VAL A 68 -7.10 1.01 29.64
C VAL A 68 -6.89 1.56 31.05
N SER A 69 -5.85 1.06 31.71
CA SER A 69 -5.48 1.44 33.08
C SER A 69 -4.96 2.87 33.20
N ASN A 70 -4.43 3.43 32.11
CA ASN A 70 -3.85 4.76 32.02
C ASN A 70 -3.88 5.21 30.56
N THR A 71 -4.10 6.50 30.33
CA THR A 71 -4.08 7.12 29.00
C THR A 71 -2.95 8.14 28.81
N SER A 72 -2.13 8.36 29.84
CA SER A 72 -0.98 9.25 29.76
C SER A 72 -0.03 8.84 28.63
N GLY A 73 0.38 9.82 27.82
CA GLY A 73 1.25 9.63 26.66
C GLY A 73 0.53 9.23 25.37
N PHE A 74 -0.78 8.98 25.40
CA PHE A 74 -1.59 8.84 24.20
C PHE A 74 -2.25 10.17 23.81
N SER A 75 -2.35 10.43 22.51
CA SER A 75 -2.99 11.64 21.98
C SER A 75 -3.85 11.37 20.76
N ARG A 76 -4.85 12.22 20.51
CA ARG A 76 -5.68 12.12 19.30
C ARG A 76 -4.82 12.31 18.04
N GLY A 77 -5.07 11.48 17.05
CA GLY A 77 -4.34 11.42 15.78
C GLY A 77 -3.13 10.48 15.78
N GLN A 78 -2.65 10.07 16.95
CA GLN A 78 -1.47 9.23 17.09
C GLN A 78 -1.71 7.81 16.57
N LEU A 79 -0.72 7.27 15.85
CA LEU A 79 -0.67 5.84 15.52
C LEU A 79 -0.25 5.04 16.76
N ALA A 80 -0.93 3.94 17.01
CA ALA A 80 -0.69 3.04 18.13
C ALA A 80 -0.72 1.57 17.68
N CYS A 81 -0.18 0.70 18.51
CA CYS A 81 -0.16 -0.74 18.30
C CYS A 81 -0.76 -1.44 19.52
N TYR A 82 -1.66 -2.40 19.31
CA TYR A 82 -2.11 -3.27 20.38
C TYR A 82 -1.66 -4.72 20.14
N GLU A 83 -1.38 -5.45 21.22
CA GLU A 83 -1.14 -6.89 21.18
C GLU A 83 -2.47 -7.63 21.26
N ALA A 84 -2.80 -8.42 20.23
CA ALA A 84 -3.99 -9.26 20.21
C ALA A 84 -3.78 -10.61 20.91
N GLU A 85 -4.86 -11.37 21.08
CA GLU A 85 -4.82 -12.72 21.68
C GLU A 85 -3.90 -13.70 20.92
N ASP A 86 -3.80 -13.56 19.60
CA ASP A 86 -2.90 -14.33 18.72
C ASP A 86 -1.41 -13.93 18.84
N LYS A 87 -1.10 -13.03 19.78
CA LYS A 87 0.23 -12.47 20.07
C LYS A 87 0.81 -11.62 18.95
N THR A 88 0.03 -11.28 17.93
CA THR A 88 0.40 -10.34 16.86
C THR A 88 0.01 -8.91 17.23
N PHE A 89 0.66 -7.95 16.60
CA PHE A 89 0.41 -6.52 16.80
C PHE A 89 -0.43 -5.97 15.65
N TYR A 90 -1.38 -5.11 15.98
CA TYR A 90 -2.28 -4.48 15.02
C TYR A 90 -2.19 -2.94 15.12
N PRO A 91 -2.11 -2.23 13.97
CA PRO A 91 -2.05 -0.78 13.97
C PRO A 91 -3.46 -0.20 14.08
N VAL A 92 -3.59 0.83 14.91
CA VAL A 92 -4.80 1.64 15.10
C VAL A 92 -4.43 3.10 15.23
N VAL A 93 -5.33 4.01 14.88
CA VAL A 93 -5.16 5.44 15.12
C VAL A 93 -6.07 5.86 16.27
N VAL A 94 -5.53 6.57 17.25
CA VAL A 94 -6.28 7.07 18.40
C VAL A 94 -7.13 8.25 17.96
N LYS A 95 -8.45 8.17 18.11
CA LYS A 95 -9.42 9.19 17.70
C LYS A 95 -9.90 10.06 18.87
N ALA A 96 -9.94 9.50 20.06
CA ALA A 96 -10.15 10.24 21.29
C ALA A 96 -9.46 9.56 22.47
N VAL A 97 -9.09 10.37 23.45
CA VAL A 97 -8.57 9.92 24.74
C VAL A 97 -9.55 10.39 25.80
N THR A 98 -10.13 9.46 26.54
CA THR A 98 -11.03 9.75 27.66
C THR A 98 -10.40 9.29 28.97
N ASP A 99 -11.07 9.56 30.09
CA ASP A 99 -10.67 8.96 31.36
C ASP A 99 -10.82 7.43 31.25
N GLY A 100 -9.71 6.70 31.37
CA GLY A 100 -9.67 5.23 31.32
C GLY A 100 -9.94 4.54 29.98
N ALA A 101 -9.97 5.24 28.84
CA ALA A 101 -10.14 4.57 27.54
C ALA A 101 -9.53 5.32 26.34
N LEU A 102 -9.18 4.55 25.31
CA LEU A 102 -8.78 5.02 23.99
C LEU A 102 -9.89 4.68 22.99
N GLN A 103 -10.43 5.67 22.30
CA GLN A 103 -11.26 5.44 21.11
C GLN A 103 -10.34 5.34 19.89
N ILE A 104 -10.58 4.35 19.04
CA ILE A 104 -9.74 4.03 17.88
C ILE A 104 -10.51 4.13 16.57
N ASP A 105 -9.77 4.18 15.46
CA ASP A 105 -10.31 4.49 14.14
C ASP A 105 -11.00 3.33 13.40
N ARG A 106 -10.80 2.09 13.86
CA ARG A 106 -11.36 0.85 13.29
C ARG A 106 -12.04 0.00 14.34
N PRO A 107 -12.98 -0.87 13.92
CA PRO A 107 -13.29 -2.05 14.70
C PRO A 107 -12.03 -2.92 14.84
N LEU A 108 -11.73 -3.40 16.05
CA LEU A 108 -10.61 -4.32 16.29
C LEU A 108 -10.74 -5.57 15.39
N PRO A 109 -9.74 -5.86 14.53
CA PRO A 109 -9.79 -7.06 13.69
C PRO A 109 -9.63 -8.35 14.50
N SER A 110 -8.92 -8.28 15.62
CA SER A 110 -8.61 -9.40 16.51
C SER A 110 -8.78 -8.95 17.97
N PRO A 111 -9.34 -9.80 18.86
CA PRO A 111 -9.61 -9.42 20.25
C PRO A 111 -8.33 -9.14 21.06
N ILE A 112 -8.49 -8.44 22.18
CA ILE A 112 -7.45 -8.16 23.17
C ILE A 112 -7.79 -8.93 24.44
N ALA A 113 -6.84 -9.73 24.95
CA ALA A 113 -7.00 -10.43 26.21
C ALA A 113 -7.08 -9.45 27.40
N ALA A 114 -7.63 -9.90 28.53
CA ALA A 114 -7.43 -9.18 29.80
C ALA A 114 -5.93 -9.01 30.09
N GLY A 115 -5.52 -7.78 30.46
CA GLY A 115 -4.11 -7.47 30.66
C GLY A 115 -3.29 -7.30 29.37
N GLY A 116 -3.94 -7.40 28.21
CA GLY A 116 -3.31 -7.10 26.91
C GLY A 116 -2.81 -5.66 26.85
N LYS A 117 -1.83 -5.40 25.99
CA LYS A 117 -1.08 -4.14 25.99
C LYS A 117 -1.37 -3.30 24.75
N VAL A 118 -1.40 -1.99 24.94
CA VAL A 118 -1.43 -0.99 23.88
C VAL A 118 -0.22 -0.09 24.02
N TYR A 119 0.42 0.23 22.91
CA TYR A 119 1.66 1.00 22.84
C TYR A 119 1.51 2.16 21.86
N ASN A 120 2.20 3.27 22.11
CA ASN A 120 2.43 4.26 21.04
C ASN A 120 3.26 3.61 19.92
N PHE A 121 3.14 4.11 18.69
CA PHE A 121 3.85 3.53 17.54
C PHE A 121 5.27 4.06 17.39
N TYR A 122 5.44 5.38 17.44
CA TYR A 122 6.68 6.05 17.04
C TYR A 122 7.63 6.29 18.22
N ASN A 123 8.93 6.04 17.98
CA ASN A 123 10.00 6.43 18.90
C ASN A 123 10.40 7.89 18.71
N ASN A 124 10.41 8.34 17.45
CA ASN A 124 10.71 9.71 17.03
C ASN A 124 10.08 9.97 15.65
N ASP A 125 10.41 11.11 15.04
CA ASP A 125 9.87 11.60 13.76
C ASP A 125 10.16 10.70 12.55
N SER A 126 11.14 9.79 12.68
CA SER A 126 11.67 8.99 11.57
C SER A 126 11.51 7.48 11.77
N HIS A 127 11.27 7.03 13.00
CA HIS A 127 11.34 5.63 13.36
C HIS A 127 10.20 5.20 14.29
N ALA A 128 9.68 4.01 14.01
CA ALA A 128 8.89 3.25 14.97
C ALA A 128 9.69 2.97 16.25
N ASN A 129 9.01 2.74 17.36
CA ASN A 129 9.59 2.06 18.52
C ASN A 129 9.54 0.54 18.31
N LYS A 130 10.01 -0.22 19.31
CA LYS A 130 10.01 -1.69 19.29
C LYS A 130 8.68 -2.31 18.88
N TYR A 131 7.57 -1.79 19.40
CA TYR A 131 6.23 -2.32 19.16
C TYR A 131 5.66 -1.84 17.83
N GLY A 132 5.98 -0.62 17.41
CA GLY A 132 5.70 -0.15 16.05
C GLY A 132 6.41 -1.01 14.99
N PHE A 133 7.70 -1.32 15.17
CA PHE A 133 8.41 -2.25 14.28
C PHE A 133 7.79 -3.64 14.27
N ALA A 134 7.40 -4.16 15.44
CA ALA A 134 6.75 -5.46 15.54
C ALA A 134 5.40 -5.47 14.81
N CYS A 135 4.65 -4.37 14.89
CA CYS A 135 3.39 -4.17 14.19
C CYS A 135 3.56 -4.13 12.68
N VAL A 136 4.60 -3.44 12.18
CA VAL A 136 4.91 -3.47 10.73
C VAL A 136 5.29 -4.87 10.26
N ALA A 137 6.10 -5.60 11.02
CA ALA A 137 6.47 -6.97 10.67
C ALA A 137 5.25 -7.90 10.63
N ASP A 138 4.41 -7.88 11.67
CA ASP A 138 3.22 -8.73 11.72
C ASP A 138 2.20 -8.36 10.62
N ASP A 139 2.01 -7.07 10.36
CA ASP A 139 1.09 -6.63 9.31
C ASP A 139 1.60 -6.96 7.91
N ALA A 140 2.91 -6.80 7.66
CA ALA A 140 3.54 -7.23 6.41
C ALA A 140 3.30 -8.72 6.16
N LEU A 141 3.46 -9.57 7.17
CA LEU A 141 3.20 -11.02 7.04
C LEU A 141 1.71 -11.30 6.75
N ARG A 142 0.77 -10.61 7.40
CA ARG A 142 -0.68 -10.75 7.12
C ARG A 142 -1.03 -10.30 5.70
N GLN A 143 -0.43 -9.22 5.21
CA GLN A 143 -0.60 -8.78 3.83
C GLN A 143 -0.05 -9.83 2.87
N LEU A 144 1.16 -10.33 3.09
CA LEU A 144 1.83 -11.28 2.21
C LEU A 144 1.21 -12.69 2.23
N SER A 145 0.51 -13.08 3.30
CA SER A 145 -0.21 -14.36 3.38
C SER A 145 -1.53 -14.38 2.60
N THR A 146 -2.01 -13.21 2.16
CA THR A 146 -3.31 -13.07 1.49
C THR A 146 -3.19 -12.42 0.12
N ARG A 147 -2.19 -11.56 -0.09
CA ARG A 147 -1.97 -10.90 -1.37
C ARG A 147 -1.33 -11.84 -2.39
N PRO A 148 -1.94 -12.01 -3.58
CA PRO A 148 -1.28 -12.70 -4.68
C PRO A 148 -0.06 -11.93 -5.15
N MET A 149 0.81 -12.55 -5.95
CA MET A 149 1.85 -11.79 -6.66
C MET A 149 1.20 -10.88 -7.70
N LEU A 150 1.64 -9.63 -7.76
CA LEU A 150 0.96 -8.57 -8.50
C LEU A 150 1.82 -8.03 -9.66
N ARG A 151 1.15 -7.64 -10.74
CA ARG A 151 1.67 -6.66 -11.72
C ARG A 151 0.68 -5.52 -11.86
N ARG A 152 1.17 -4.28 -11.93
CA ARG A 152 0.31 -3.11 -12.10
C ARG A 152 -0.25 -3.09 -13.52
N ALA A 153 -1.57 -3.21 -13.65
CA ALA A 153 -2.27 -3.12 -14.92
C ALA A 153 -2.60 -1.66 -15.27
N ALA A 154 -3.13 -0.90 -14.31
CA ALA A 154 -3.45 0.52 -14.47
C ALA A 154 -3.45 1.24 -13.12
N GLN A 155 -3.33 2.57 -13.14
CA GLN A 155 -3.40 3.41 -11.94
C GLN A 155 -4.08 4.74 -12.26
N PHE A 156 -4.99 5.15 -11.39
CA PHE A 156 -5.53 6.50 -11.35
C PHE A 156 -4.97 7.23 -10.13
N LYS A 157 -4.40 8.40 -10.38
CA LYS A 157 -4.01 9.32 -9.31
C LYS A 157 -5.25 10.06 -8.80
N VAL A 158 -5.17 10.55 -7.56
CA VAL A 158 -6.28 11.12 -6.78
C VAL A 158 -7.17 12.07 -7.60
N SER A 159 -6.64 13.20 -8.07
CA SER A 159 -7.44 14.24 -8.76
C SER A 159 -7.93 13.87 -10.16
N SER A 160 -7.30 12.89 -10.81
CA SER A 160 -7.57 12.52 -12.19
C SER A 160 -8.62 11.40 -12.34
N GLY A 161 -8.87 10.68 -11.25
CA GLY A 161 -9.54 9.40 -11.27
C GLY A 161 -11.04 9.45 -11.10
N TRP A 162 -11.59 10.48 -10.44
CA TRP A 162 -12.94 10.45 -9.87
C TRP A 162 -13.91 11.46 -10.50
N GLU A 163 -15.15 11.02 -10.69
CA GLU A 163 -16.28 11.84 -11.15
C GLU A 163 -17.43 11.77 -10.12
N PRO A 164 -18.08 12.89 -9.77
CA PRO A 164 -19.23 12.87 -8.87
C PRO A 164 -20.39 12.06 -9.47
N ILE A 165 -21.10 11.34 -8.62
CA ILE A 165 -22.33 10.63 -8.98
C ILE A 165 -23.44 10.93 -7.97
N ASN A 166 -24.69 10.81 -8.44
CA ASN A 166 -25.89 10.92 -7.60
C ASN A 166 -25.93 12.20 -6.74
N GLY A 167 -25.59 13.33 -7.34
CA GLY A 167 -25.68 14.65 -6.71
C GLY A 167 -24.57 15.00 -5.72
N ALA A 168 -23.53 14.17 -5.59
CA ALA A 168 -22.39 14.49 -4.75
C ALA A 168 -21.62 15.71 -5.26
N GLN A 169 -21.11 16.51 -4.34
CA GLN A 169 -20.23 17.64 -4.61
C GLN A 169 -18.78 17.24 -4.35
N VAL A 170 -17.88 17.76 -5.18
CA VAL A 170 -16.46 17.40 -5.15
C VAL A 170 -15.64 18.67 -5.18
N THR A 171 -14.72 18.81 -4.23
CA THR A 171 -13.81 19.95 -4.10
C THR A 171 -12.38 19.47 -3.92
N SER A 172 -11.41 20.22 -4.44
CA SER A 172 -9.99 19.94 -4.19
C SER A 172 -9.57 20.51 -2.84
N VAL A 173 -8.81 19.74 -2.07
CA VAL A 173 -8.26 20.13 -0.77
C VAL A 173 -6.75 20.30 -0.88
N ALA A 174 -6.28 21.52 -0.63
CA ALA A 174 -4.86 21.87 -0.69
C ALA A 174 -4.13 21.66 0.65
N THR A 175 -4.87 21.48 1.75
CA THR A 175 -4.29 21.26 3.07
C THR A 175 -3.57 19.92 3.12
N VAL A 176 -2.38 19.92 3.71
CA VAL A 176 -1.61 18.71 3.94
C VAL A 176 -1.66 18.37 5.43
N ASP A 177 -2.46 17.36 5.71
CA ASP A 177 -2.59 16.71 7.01
C ASP A 177 -2.62 15.19 6.82
N TYR A 178 -2.58 14.43 7.91
CA TYR A 178 -2.60 12.97 7.85
C TYR A 178 -3.95 12.37 7.42
N GLY A 179 -5.04 13.13 7.41
CA GLY A 179 -6.37 12.68 6.95
C GLY A 179 -6.56 12.78 5.43
N GLY A 180 -5.79 13.66 4.75
CA GLY A 180 -5.82 13.81 3.31
C GLY A 180 -5.16 12.66 2.54
N VAL A 181 -5.77 12.22 1.45
CA VAL A 181 -5.27 11.10 0.62
C VAL A 181 -4.41 11.54 -0.58
N GLY A 182 -4.17 12.85 -0.73
CA GLY A 182 -3.43 13.45 -1.84
C GLY A 182 -1.94 13.71 -1.56
N GLY A 183 -1.18 13.87 -2.64
CA GLY A 183 0.24 14.22 -2.62
C GLY A 183 0.50 15.70 -2.95
N GLN A 184 1.62 15.99 -3.60
CA GLN A 184 1.88 17.31 -4.16
C GLN A 184 0.94 17.61 -5.33
N VAL A 185 0.87 18.87 -5.78
CA VAL A 185 -0.01 19.28 -6.91
C VAL A 185 0.20 18.39 -8.15
N ALA A 186 1.46 18.06 -8.48
CA ALA A 186 1.81 17.19 -9.60
C ALA A 186 1.38 15.71 -9.42
N ASP A 187 1.09 15.30 -8.18
CA ASP A 187 0.69 13.94 -7.82
C ASP A 187 -0.84 13.79 -7.79
N GLY A 188 -1.56 14.91 -7.74
CA GLY A 188 -2.98 14.98 -7.47
C GLY A 188 -3.25 15.38 -6.03
N LEU A 189 -3.87 16.56 -5.87
CA LEU A 189 -4.36 17.04 -4.58
C LEU A 189 -5.44 16.12 -4.02
N ALA A 190 -5.62 16.16 -2.70
CA ALA A 190 -6.72 15.46 -2.06
C ALA A 190 -8.06 15.99 -2.60
N MET A 191 -9.06 15.12 -2.66
CA MET A 191 -10.42 15.49 -3.03
C MET A 191 -11.31 15.27 -1.82
N GLU A 192 -12.19 16.23 -1.55
CA GLU A 192 -13.29 16.10 -0.60
C GLU A 192 -14.57 15.85 -1.36
N VAL A 193 -15.34 14.85 -0.94
CA VAL A 193 -16.64 14.50 -1.50
C VAL A 193 -17.70 14.74 -0.43
N ARG A 194 -18.68 15.59 -0.73
CA ARG A 194 -19.83 15.86 0.13
C ARG A 194 -21.10 15.31 -0.49
N THR A 195 -21.90 14.62 0.30
CA THR A 195 -23.20 14.10 -0.13
C THR A 195 -24.16 13.96 1.05
N GLN A 196 -25.46 14.03 0.75
CA GLN A 196 -26.55 13.77 1.70
C GLN A 196 -27.43 12.59 1.29
N ALA A 197 -27.30 12.11 0.06
CA ALA A 197 -28.14 11.05 -0.49
C ALA A 197 -27.47 9.69 -0.36
N ALA A 198 -28.23 8.67 0.04
CA ALA A 198 -27.82 7.27 -0.11
C ALA A 198 -27.46 6.98 -1.58
N GLY A 199 -26.35 6.29 -1.81
CA GLY A 199 -25.80 6.06 -3.14
C GLY A 199 -25.04 7.26 -3.73
N GLY A 200 -25.02 8.41 -3.06
CA GLY A 200 -24.18 9.57 -3.42
C GLY A 200 -22.70 9.28 -3.23
N GLY A 201 -21.86 9.79 -4.13
CA GLY A 201 -20.41 9.65 -4.00
C GLY A 201 -19.65 9.91 -5.29
N VAL A 202 -18.65 9.09 -5.58
CA VAL A 202 -17.81 9.21 -6.79
C VAL A 202 -17.69 7.89 -7.54
N ALA A 203 -17.41 7.97 -8.82
CA ALA A 203 -17.05 6.83 -9.64
C ALA A 203 -15.83 7.13 -10.50
N SER A 204 -15.00 6.12 -10.72
CA SER A 204 -13.81 6.27 -11.53
C SER A 204 -14.15 6.42 -13.02
N LYS A 205 -13.18 6.79 -13.86
CA LYS A 205 -13.27 6.47 -15.29
C LYS A 205 -13.22 4.95 -15.50
N ALA A 206 -13.84 4.48 -16.58
CA ALA A 206 -13.84 3.07 -16.91
C ALA A 206 -12.55 2.71 -17.68
N GLU A 207 -11.82 1.70 -17.21
CA GLU A 207 -10.52 1.27 -17.75
C GLU A 207 -10.61 -0.11 -18.37
N VAL A 208 -9.99 -0.32 -19.54
CA VAL A 208 -9.97 -1.65 -20.17
C VAL A 208 -9.04 -2.56 -19.40
N MET A 209 -9.55 -3.68 -18.91
CA MET A 209 -8.76 -4.72 -18.27
C MET A 209 -8.51 -5.86 -19.24
N PHE A 210 -7.26 -6.24 -19.44
CA PHE A 210 -6.86 -7.28 -20.38
C PHE A 210 -6.67 -8.64 -19.73
N TYR A 211 -6.88 -8.71 -18.41
CA TYR A 211 -6.72 -9.91 -17.60
C TYR A 211 -8.00 -10.17 -16.81
N GLU A 212 -8.23 -11.43 -16.48
CA GLU A 212 -9.45 -11.86 -15.80
C GLU A 212 -9.35 -11.69 -14.28
N ASN A 213 -8.23 -12.12 -13.68
CA ASN A 213 -8.03 -12.11 -12.24
C ASN A 213 -7.38 -10.80 -11.80
N ILE A 214 -8.18 -9.90 -11.22
CA ILE A 214 -7.72 -8.56 -10.85
C ILE A 214 -7.84 -8.37 -9.34
N VAL A 215 -6.88 -7.66 -8.77
CA VAL A 215 -7.00 -7.03 -7.46
C VAL A 215 -7.01 -5.52 -7.68
N THR A 216 -8.08 -4.85 -7.27
CA THR A 216 -8.09 -3.38 -7.24
C THR A 216 -7.85 -2.89 -5.83
N ASN A 217 -6.79 -2.11 -5.67
CA ASN A 217 -6.51 -1.37 -4.45
C ASN A 217 -7.14 0.02 -4.54
N VAL A 218 -7.90 0.40 -3.50
CA VAL A 218 -8.49 1.73 -3.37
C VAL A 218 -8.00 2.34 -2.06
N VAL A 219 -7.27 3.45 -2.16
CA VAL A 219 -6.91 4.30 -1.02
C VAL A 219 -8.05 5.26 -0.77
N ILE A 220 -8.52 5.35 0.47
CA ILE A 220 -9.64 6.24 0.83
C ILE A 220 -9.59 6.60 2.30
N ASN A 221 -9.98 7.83 2.66
CA ASN A 221 -10.40 8.15 4.01
C ASN A 221 -11.95 8.21 4.02
N PRO A 222 -12.65 7.31 4.73
CA PRO A 222 -14.10 7.33 4.84
C PRO A 222 -14.68 8.61 5.44
N GLY A 223 -13.86 9.41 6.12
CA GLY A 223 -14.21 10.71 6.66
C GLY A 223 -15.26 10.62 7.77
N THR A 224 -16.28 11.46 7.69
CA THR A 224 -17.29 11.62 8.74
C THR A 224 -18.70 11.47 8.21
N GLN A 225 -19.59 10.99 9.07
CA GLN A 225 -21.04 10.95 8.85
C GLN A 225 -21.73 11.52 10.09
N ALA A 226 -22.66 12.45 9.89
CA ALA A 226 -23.33 13.14 11.00
C ALA A 226 -23.98 12.15 11.98
N GLY A 227 -23.74 12.37 13.27
CA GLY A 227 -24.29 11.55 14.36
C GLY A 227 -23.69 10.15 14.48
N LYS A 228 -22.60 9.83 13.76
CA LYS A 228 -21.94 8.52 13.81
C LYS A 228 -20.51 8.64 14.30
N GLN A 229 -20.05 7.63 15.03
CA GLN A 229 -18.65 7.49 15.42
C GLN A 229 -17.74 7.21 14.22
N SER A 230 -18.20 6.39 13.28
CA SER A 230 -17.45 6.01 12.09
C SER A 230 -18.30 6.17 10.82
N ALA A 231 -17.63 6.46 9.72
CA ALA A 231 -18.21 6.55 8.40
C ALA A 231 -18.10 5.21 7.67
N ALA A 232 -19.22 4.78 7.10
CA ALA A 232 -19.27 3.59 6.26
C ALA A 232 -19.38 3.98 4.79
N LEU A 233 -18.58 3.35 3.93
CA LEU A 233 -18.64 3.50 2.48
C LEU A 233 -18.75 2.14 1.80
N ASP A 234 -19.55 2.09 0.74
CA ASP A 234 -19.60 0.97 -0.19
C ASP A 234 -18.63 1.24 -1.34
N ILE A 235 -17.72 0.29 -1.60
CA ILE A 235 -16.82 0.30 -2.75
C ILE A 235 -17.23 -0.84 -3.67
N SER A 236 -17.76 -0.51 -4.84
CA SER A 236 -18.21 -1.47 -5.85
C SER A 236 -17.29 -1.46 -7.08
N VAL A 237 -16.96 -2.66 -7.55
CA VAL A 237 -16.29 -2.88 -8.83
C VAL A 237 -17.36 -3.22 -9.87
N VAL A 238 -17.46 -2.41 -10.91
CA VAL A 238 -18.44 -2.58 -11.99
C VAL A 238 -17.74 -2.99 -13.27
N GLU A 239 -18.06 -4.18 -13.79
CA GLU A 239 -17.66 -4.65 -15.11
C GLU A 239 -18.66 -4.11 -16.15
N LEU A 240 -18.12 -3.54 -17.23
CA LEU A 240 -18.85 -3.10 -18.42
C LEU A 240 -18.37 -3.96 -19.59
N ARG A 241 -19.21 -4.90 -20.02
CA ARG A 241 -18.88 -5.85 -21.09
C ARG A 241 -19.10 -5.21 -22.46
N LYS A 242 -18.40 -5.73 -23.47
CA LYS A 242 -18.58 -5.30 -24.88
C LYS A 242 -20.00 -5.56 -25.40
N THR A 243 -20.72 -6.51 -24.82
CA THR A 243 -22.12 -6.81 -25.10
C THR A 243 -23.10 -5.76 -24.59
N GLY A 244 -22.64 -4.80 -23.76
CA GLY A 244 -23.47 -3.78 -23.13
C GLY A 244 -23.95 -4.13 -21.72
N GLU A 245 -23.69 -5.35 -21.24
CA GLU A 245 -24.01 -5.77 -19.87
C GLU A 245 -23.18 -4.98 -18.84
N VAL A 246 -23.83 -4.66 -17.72
CA VAL A 246 -23.23 -3.98 -16.55
C VAL A 246 -23.38 -4.89 -15.35
N ILE A 247 -22.26 -5.30 -14.74
CA ILE A 247 -22.24 -6.29 -13.66
C ILE A 247 -21.47 -5.73 -12.47
N GLU A 248 -22.01 -5.87 -11.26
CA GLU A 248 -21.23 -5.63 -10.04
C GLU A 248 -20.36 -6.87 -9.78
N ALA A 249 -19.09 -6.80 -10.20
CA ALA A 249 -18.14 -7.91 -10.12
C ALA A 249 -17.68 -8.16 -8.67
N ALA A 250 -17.63 -7.11 -7.85
CA ALA A 250 -17.36 -7.20 -6.43
C ALA A 250 -17.89 -5.97 -5.69
N LYS A 251 -18.14 -6.14 -4.39
CA LYS A 251 -18.52 -5.07 -3.49
C LYS A 251 -17.94 -5.32 -2.11
N VAL A 252 -17.34 -4.29 -1.53
CA VAL A 252 -16.86 -4.30 -0.14
C VAL A 252 -17.42 -3.09 0.60
N ARG A 253 -17.57 -3.22 1.91
CA ARG A 253 -17.91 -2.11 2.80
C ARG A 253 -16.73 -1.82 3.71
N VAL A 254 -16.29 -0.58 3.72
CA VAL A 254 -15.28 -0.08 4.65
C VAL A 254 -15.97 0.74 5.74
N ASN A 255 -15.48 0.64 6.98
CA ASN A 255 -15.99 1.39 8.11
C ASN A 255 -14.81 1.92 8.95
N ARG A 256 -14.63 3.25 8.97
CA ARG A 256 -13.58 3.93 9.74
C ARG A 256 -14.00 5.29 10.26
N ASP A 257 -13.38 5.70 11.36
CA ASP A 257 -13.48 7.07 11.88
C ASP A 257 -12.34 7.94 11.31
N ASP A 258 -12.66 8.66 10.22
CA ASP A 258 -11.85 9.73 9.62
C ASP A 258 -10.34 9.42 9.59
N THR A 259 -10.00 8.27 9.01
CA THR A 259 -8.62 7.78 8.88
C THR A 259 -8.49 7.01 7.57
N ILE A 260 -7.33 7.14 6.92
CA ILE A 260 -7.07 6.50 5.64
C ILE A 260 -7.04 4.97 5.79
N ILE A 261 -7.61 4.28 4.81
CA ILE A 261 -7.49 2.85 4.58
C ILE A 261 -7.07 2.62 3.14
N SER A 262 -6.23 1.59 2.95
CA SER A 262 -5.94 0.99 1.66
C SER A 262 -6.67 -0.35 1.56
N GLN A 263 -7.62 -0.45 0.64
CA GLN A 263 -8.52 -1.61 0.52
C GLN A 263 -8.28 -2.36 -0.78
N ASP A 264 -7.84 -3.61 -0.67
CA ASP A 264 -7.77 -4.54 -1.80
C ASP A 264 -9.12 -5.22 -2.04
N ILE A 265 -9.50 -5.31 -3.31
CA ILE A 265 -10.77 -5.91 -3.76
C ILE A 265 -10.43 -6.89 -4.88
N PRO A 266 -10.33 -8.20 -4.59
CA PRO A 266 -10.14 -9.23 -5.61
C PRO A 266 -11.46 -9.51 -6.35
N TYR A 267 -11.38 -9.72 -7.67
CA TYR A 267 -12.52 -10.11 -8.51
C TYR A 267 -12.05 -10.75 -9.81
N THR A 268 -12.99 -11.43 -10.48
CA THR A 268 -12.79 -12.00 -11.82
C THR A 268 -13.76 -11.36 -12.82
N ILE A 269 -13.24 -11.01 -13.99
CA ILE A 269 -14.00 -10.42 -15.11
C ILE A 269 -13.63 -11.10 -16.42
N ILE A 270 -14.34 -10.77 -17.50
CA ILE A 270 -13.97 -11.19 -18.84
C ILE A 270 -12.81 -10.32 -19.35
N ALA A 271 -11.76 -10.95 -19.88
CA ALA A 271 -10.66 -10.24 -20.49
C ALA A 271 -11.14 -9.31 -21.63
N GLY A 272 -10.70 -8.06 -21.58
CA GLY A 272 -11.10 -6.99 -22.51
C GLY A 272 -12.36 -6.23 -22.10
N SER A 273 -13.01 -6.57 -20.99
CA SER A 273 -14.06 -5.74 -20.38
C SER A 273 -13.49 -4.44 -19.83
N LYS A 274 -14.35 -3.43 -19.66
CA LYS A 274 -13.98 -2.22 -18.92
C LYS A 274 -14.38 -2.36 -17.46
N VAL A 275 -13.57 -1.84 -16.55
CA VAL A 275 -13.85 -1.81 -15.11
C VAL A 275 -14.00 -0.37 -14.65
N ARG A 276 -15.01 -0.13 -13.82
CA ARG A 276 -15.25 1.14 -13.13
C ARG A 276 -15.38 0.91 -11.64
N ILE A 277 -14.74 1.74 -10.82
CA ILE A 277 -14.88 1.71 -9.36
C ILE A 277 -15.92 2.75 -8.94
N LYS A 278 -16.82 2.39 -8.04
CA LYS A 278 -17.76 3.31 -7.41
C LYS A 278 -17.50 3.34 -5.91
N VAL A 279 -17.50 4.53 -5.33
CA VAL A 279 -17.47 4.74 -3.89
C VAL A 279 -18.70 5.54 -3.51
N THR A 280 -19.55 4.96 -2.67
CA THR A 280 -20.84 5.58 -2.32
C THR A 280 -21.14 5.47 -0.84
N VAL A 281 -21.89 6.43 -0.31
CA VAL A 281 -22.44 6.34 1.05
C VAL A 281 -23.66 5.40 1.04
N PRO A 282 -23.76 4.44 1.98
CA PRO A 282 -24.84 3.46 1.98
C PRO A 282 -26.17 4.02 2.51
N ASN A 283 -26.13 5.12 3.27
CA ASN A 283 -27.31 5.72 3.91
C ASN A 283 -27.33 7.23 3.67
N SER A 284 -28.53 7.83 3.68
CA SER A 284 -28.70 9.28 3.62
C SER A 284 -28.24 9.96 4.91
N GLY A 285 -27.92 11.25 4.81
CA GLY A 285 -27.37 12.08 5.89
C GLY A 285 -26.06 12.74 5.51
N ASP A 286 -25.71 13.83 6.19
CA ASP A 286 -24.48 14.60 5.92
C ASP A 286 -23.26 13.71 6.01
N SER A 287 -22.57 13.56 4.88
CA SER A 287 -21.41 12.70 4.74
C SER A 287 -20.29 13.43 4.00
N VAL A 288 -19.07 13.29 4.51
CA VAL A 288 -17.84 13.81 3.89
C VAL A 288 -16.82 12.68 3.84
N PHE A 289 -16.19 12.46 2.69
CA PHE A 289 -15.11 11.48 2.57
C PHE A 289 -14.06 11.92 1.53
N TYR A 290 -12.90 11.26 1.54
CA TYR A 290 -11.75 11.67 0.73
C TYR A 290 -11.21 10.47 -0.08
N PRO A 291 -11.62 10.31 -1.36
CA PRO A 291 -11.15 9.23 -2.21
C PRO A 291 -9.73 9.50 -2.71
N GLY A 292 -8.86 8.49 -2.63
CA GLY A 292 -7.45 8.54 -2.99
C GLY A 292 -7.16 7.88 -4.34
N SER A 293 -5.97 7.31 -4.49
CA SER A 293 -5.57 6.61 -5.71
C SER A 293 -6.30 5.28 -5.87
N ILE A 294 -6.49 4.87 -7.12
CA ILE A 294 -6.96 3.53 -7.50
C ILE A 294 -5.82 2.85 -8.24
N THR A 295 -5.49 1.62 -7.86
CA THR A 295 -4.53 0.81 -8.61
C THR A 295 -5.13 -0.54 -8.95
N HIS A 296 -5.17 -0.86 -10.24
CA HIS A 296 -5.58 -2.17 -10.74
C HIS A 296 -4.34 -3.05 -10.91
N TYR A 297 -4.35 -4.23 -10.32
CA TYR A 297 -3.29 -5.22 -10.41
C TYR A 297 -3.80 -6.50 -11.06
N HIS A 298 -3.02 -7.06 -11.98
CA HIS A 298 -3.20 -8.44 -12.41
C HIS A 298 -2.61 -9.37 -11.33
N ALA A 299 -3.44 -10.29 -10.82
CA ALA A 299 -3.04 -11.32 -9.86
C ALA A 299 -2.43 -12.52 -10.62
N LEU A 300 -1.16 -12.81 -10.36
CA LEU A 300 -0.38 -13.76 -11.15
C LEU A 300 -0.26 -15.16 -10.54
N SER A 301 -0.34 -15.24 -9.21
CA SER A 301 -0.19 -16.49 -8.46
C SER A 301 -0.81 -16.35 -7.08
N GLN A 302 -1.02 -17.48 -6.42
CA GLN A 302 -1.39 -17.48 -5.00
C GLN A 302 -0.29 -16.86 -4.13
N PRO A 303 -0.63 -16.42 -2.90
CA PRO A 303 0.35 -16.04 -1.87
C PRO A 303 1.39 -17.15 -1.64
N GLU A 304 2.61 -16.75 -1.25
CA GLU A 304 3.71 -17.69 -1.01
C GLU A 304 3.86 -18.01 0.48
N ASP A 305 4.33 -19.23 0.79
CA ASP A 305 4.77 -19.58 2.14
C ASP A 305 6.16 -18.99 2.39
N LEU A 306 6.20 -17.96 3.25
CA LEU A 306 7.40 -17.23 3.61
C LEU A 306 8.12 -17.82 4.82
N ASN A 307 7.61 -18.87 5.47
CA ASN A 307 8.28 -19.47 6.64
C ASN A 307 9.37 -20.48 6.24
N HIS A 308 9.99 -20.33 5.09
CA HIS A 308 11.03 -21.22 4.59
C HIS A 308 12.02 -20.47 3.71
N GLY A 309 13.22 -21.02 3.55
CA GLY A 309 14.28 -20.42 2.75
C GLY A 309 15.04 -19.31 3.48
N LYS A 310 15.89 -18.59 2.74
CA LYS A 310 16.71 -17.49 3.25
C LYS A 310 16.16 -16.15 2.81
N HIS A 311 15.92 -15.28 3.79
CA HIS A 311 15.42 -13.92 3.65
C HIS A 311 16.53 -12.93 3.95
N VAL A 312 16.78 -11.99 3.04
CA VAL A 312 17.68 -10.86 3.30
C VAL A 312 16.87 -9.57 3.44
N LEU A 313 16.95 -8.93 4.60
CA LEU A 313 16.39 -7.60 4.85
C LEU A 313 17.39 -6.55 4.38
N PHE A 314 17.15 -5.95 3.22
CA PHE A 314 18.04 -4.96 2.61
C PHE A 314 17.37 -3.59 2.61
N GLY A 315 17.89 -2.67 3.42
CA GLY A 315 17.22 -1.40 3.67
C GLY A 315 18.08 -0.41 4.44
N ASP A 316 17.39 0.55 5.05
CA ASP A 316 17.99 1.57 5.90
C ASP A 316 17.94 1.19 7.40
N SER A 317 17.79 2.17 8.29
CA SER A 317 17.65 1.99 9.74
C SER A 317 16.47 1.09 10.12
N TRP A 318 15.42 1.00 9.29
CA TRP A 318 14.27 0.14 9.57
C TRP A 318 14.61 -1.35 9.55
N PHE A 319 15.65 -1.74 8.81
CA PHE A 319 16.08 -3.12 8.62
C PHE A 319 17.45 -3.42 9.22
N VAL A 320 17.93 -2.67 10.22
CA VAL A 320 19.25 -2.91 10.85
C VAL A 320 19.37 -4.29 11.50
N SER A 321 20.58 -4.85 11.47
CA SER A 321 20.87 -6.15 12.09
C SER A 321 20.76 -6.07 13.60
N GLY A 322 20.12 -7.08 14.19
CA GLY A 322 19.69 -7.04 15.59
C GLY A 322 18.66 -5.94 15.92
N GLY A 323 18.00 -5.32 14.93
CA GLY A 323 16.90 -4.38 15.16
C GLY A 323 15.56 -5.07 15.47
N ASP A 324 14.58 -4.31 15.95
CA ASP A 324 13.28 -4.85 16.40
C ASP A 324 12.47 -5.52 15.27
N PHE A 325 12.47 -4.95 14.06
CA PHE A 325 11.84 -5.59 12.90
C PHE A 325 12.49 -6.93 12.58
N HIS A 326 13.82 -6.98 12.56
CA HIS A 326 14.60 -8.17 12.27
C HIS A 326 14.33 -9.28 13.29
N TYR A 327 14.34 -8.96 14.59
CA TYR A 327 14.00 -9.93 15.64
C TYR A 327 12.55 -10.39 15.58
N ARG A 328 11.61 -9.49 15.30
CA ARG A 328 10.21 -9.89 15.17
C ARG A 328 10.02 -10.86 14.01
N LEU A 329 10.68 -10.60 12.87
CA LEU A 329 10.56 -11.45 11.70
C LEU A 329 11.16 -12.84 11.94
N ILE A 330 12.34 -12.95 12.58
CA ILE A 330 12.93 -14.25 12.98
C ILE A 330 11.95 -15.03 13.87
N LYS A 331 11.32 -14.38 14.85
CA LYS A 331 10.36 -15.03 15.73
C LYS A 331 9.13 -15.55 14.99
N ARG A 332 8.71 -14.87 13.92
CA ARG A 332 7.53 -15.22 13.14
C ARG A 332 7.81 -16.23 12.03
N LEU A 333 9.01 -16.20 11.48
CA LEU A 333 9.49 -17.10 10.44
C LEU A 333 10.52 -18.06 11.05
N ASP A 334 10.08 -18.87 12.02
CA ASP A 334 10.92 -19.74 12.85
C ASP A 334 11.55 -20.93 12.09
N LYS A 335 11.09 -21.18 10.87
CA LYS A 335 11.63 -22.20 9.95
C LYS A 335 12.42 -21.60 8.78
N ALA A 336 12.49 -20.27 8.70
CA ALA A 336 13.30 -19.55 7.73
C ALA A 336 14.63 -19.09 8.33
N VAL A 337 15.59 -18.75 7.47
CA VAL A 337 16.81 -18.04 7.87
C VAL A 337 16.65 -16.57 7.49
N VAL A 338 16.63 -15.68 8.47
CA VAL A 338 16.55 -14.23 8.21
C VAL A 338 17.90 -13.60 8.50
N VAL A 339 18.43 -12.86 7.52
CA VAL A 339 19.66 -12.08 7.65
C VAL A 339 19.34 -10.63 7.35
N SER A 340 19.81 -9.73 8.19
CA SER A 340 19.70 -8.30 7.93
C SER A 340 20.98 -7.73 7.32
N LYS A 341 20.80 -6.88 6.31
CA LYS A 341 21.79 -6.04 5.65
C LYS A 341 21.34 -4.58 5.66
N GLY A 342 20.52 -4.16 6.61
CA GLY A 342 20.12 -2.76 6.78
C GLY A 342 21.26 -1.89 7.31
N ILE A 343 21.42 -0.68 6.77
CA ILE A 343 22.42 0.30 7.22
C ILE A 343 21.72 1.61 7.55
N VAL A 344 21.89 2.10 8.78
CA VAL A 344 21.32 3.38 9.21
C VAL A 344 21.70 4.51 8.26
N GLY A 345 20.73 5.35 7.91
CA GLY A 345 20.95 6.51 7.05
C GLY A 345 21.09 6.20 5.56
N ASN A 346 21.07 4.93 5.15
CA ASN A 346 21.15 4.60 3.73
C ASN A 346 19.94 5.12 2.95
N ARG A 347 20.25 5.65 1.77
CA ARG A 347 19.29 5.95 0.71
C ARG A 347 19.32 4.85 -0.35
N ILE A 348 18.32 4.87 -1.22
CA ILE A 348 18.19 3.91 -2.32
C ILE A 348 19.41 3.87 -3.27
N ASP A 349 20.14 4.98 -3.48
CA ASP A 349 21.32 5.02 -4.36
C ASP A 349 22.50 4.26 -3.76
N GLN A 350 22.66 4.37 -2.45
CA GLN A 350 23.68 3.65 -1.69
C GLN A 350 23.35 2.15 -1.61
N MET A 351 22.07 1.80 -1.54
CA MET A 351 21.61 0.41 -1.62
C MET A 351 21.92 -0.19 -3.00
N VAL A 352 21.64 0.51 -4.10
CA VAL A 352 22.01 0.05 -5.45
C VAL A 352 23.51 -0.20 -5.55
N ALA A 353 24.35 0.72 -5.03
CA ALA A 353 25.80 0.61 -5.10
C ALA A 353 26.36 -0.61 -4.32
N ARG A 354 25.71 -1.04 -3.23
CA ARG A 354 26.21 -2.12 -2.37
C ARG A 354 25.54 -3.48 -2.57
N PHE A 355 24.53 -3.58 -3.42
CA PHE A 355 23.72 -4.80 -3.57
C PHE A 355 24.54 -6.07 -3.78
N PHE A 356 25.42 -6.09 -4.78
CA PHE A 356 26.21 -7.28 -5.11
C PHE A 356 27.28 -7.62 -4.07
N LYS A 357 27.66 -6.66 -3.23
CA LYS A 357 28.59 -6.89 -2.12
C LYS A 357 27.85 -7.49 -0.91
N ASP A 358 26.65 -7.00 -0.62
CA ASP A 358 25.98 -7.26 0.65
C ASP A 358 24.93 -8.37 0.56
N VAL A 359 24.23 -8.50 -0.58
CA VAL A 359 23.08 -9.39 -0.76
C VAL A 359 23.44 -10.63 -1.56
N ALA A 360 24.08 -10.48 -2.72
CA ALA A 360 24.39 -11.61 -3.59
C ALA A 360 25.18 -12.75 -2.91
N PRO A 361 26.18 -12.48 -2.05
CA PRO A 361 26.91 -13.55 -1.35
C PRO A 361 26.06 -14.36 -0.36
N GLU A 362 24.95 -13.81 0.12
CA GLU A 362 24.05 -14.52 1.04
C GLU A 362 23.28 -15.65 0.33
N LYS A 363 23.15 -15.59 -1.00
CA LYS A 363 22.32 -16.51 -1.82
C LYS A 363 20.88 -16.60 -1.26
N PRO A 364 20.16 -15.48 -1.17
CA PRO A 364 18.81 -15.48 -0.61
C PRO A 364 17.79 -16.10 -1.57
N ASP A 365 16.72 -16.64 -1.01
CA ASP A 365 15.48 -16.94 -1.73
C ASP A 365 14.61 -15.68 -1.84
N TYR A 366 14.63 -14.82 -0.82
CA TYR A 366 13.84 -13.59 -0.74
C TYR A 366 14.70 -12.38 -0.35
N VAL A 367 14.45 -11.24 -1.00
CA VAL A 367 15.07 -9.96 -0.63
C VAL A 367 13.98 -8.94 -0.33
N TRP A 368 13.93 -8.49 0.93
CA TRP A 368 12.97 -7.52 1.43
C TRP A 368 13.58 -6.13 1.31
N ILE A 369 12.87 -5.21 0.67
CA ILE A 369 13.30 -3.83 0.43
C ILE A 369 12.37 -2.88 1.17
N ASN A 370 12.93 -2.20 2.18
CA ASN A 370 12.31 -1.04 2.82
C ASN A 370 13.32 0.11 2.83
N VAL A 371 12.96 1.17 2.12
CA VAL A 371 13.79 2.36 1.92
C VAL A 371 12.91 3.50 1.46
N SER A 372 12.94 4.59 2.20
CA SER A 372 12.27 5.83 1.81
C SER A 372 12.58 6.95 2.78
N THR A 373 12.78 6.61 4.06
CA THR A 373 12.97 7.57 5.14
C THR A 373 14.05 8.57 4.79
N ASN A 374 15.26 8.10 4.58
CA ASN A 374 16.37 8.98 4.20
C ASN A 374 16.14 9.61 2.82
N ASN A 375 15.45 8.95 1.89
CA ASN A 375 15.20 9.54 0.58
C ASN A 375 14.30 10.76 0.61
N TYR A 376 13.26 10.81 1.43
CA TYR A 376 12.45 12.03 1.55
C TYR A 376 13.16 13.11 2.38
N TYR A 377 13.92 12.74 3.43
CA TYR A 377 14.75 13.72 4.18
C TYR A 377 15.83 14.36 3.30
N PHE A 378 16.37 13.62 2.32
CA PHE A 378 17.32 14.13 1.34
C PHE A 378 16.65 14.58 0.02
N SER A 379 15.32 14.68 -0.02
CA SER A 379 14.58 15.21 -1.18
C SER A 379 14.88 14.53 -2.52
N THR A 380 15.14 13.21 -2.54
CA THR A 380 15.32 12.44 -3.78
C THR A 380 14.13 12.63 -4.71
N SER A 381 14.32 12.76 -6.03
CA SER A 381 13.17 12.91 -6.93
C SER A 381 12.38 11.59 -7.03
N ASN A 382 11.08 11.66 -7.40
CA ASN A 382 10.30 10.43 -7.63
C ASN A 382 10.88 9.59 -8.77
N GLU A 383 11.41 10.26 -9.80
CA GLU A 383 12.04 9.62 -10.95
C GLU A 383 13.31 8.86 -10.55
N ASP A 384 14.17 9.48 -9.73
CA ASP A 384 15.39 8.82 -9.24
C ASP A 384 15.05 7.64 -8.34
N LEU A 385 14.08 7.80 -7.43
CA LEU A 385 13.62 6.71 -6.58
C LEU A 385 13.08 5.56 -7.44
N GLN A 386 12.20 5.85 -8.40
CA GLN A 386 11.65 4.86 -9.34
C GLN A 386 12.75 4.11 -10.10
N ARG A 387 13.70 4.85 -10.69
CA ARG A 387 14.78 4.27 -11.48
C ARG A 387 15.63 3.32 -10.63
N GLN A 388 15.96 3.71 -9.41
CA GLN A 388 16.80 2.92 -8.53
C GLN A 388 16.07 1.72 -7.91
N MET A 389 14.76 1.85 -7.62
CA MET A 389 13.90 0.72 -7.26
C MET A 389 13.84 -0.32 -8.39
N THR A 390 13.81 0.15 -9.64
CA THR A 390 13.87 -0.72 -10.83
C THR A 390 15.22 -1.46 -10.90
N TYR A 391 16.34 -0.79 -10.63
CA TYR A 391 17.64 -1.47 -10.56
C TYR A 391 17.69 -2.54 -9.47
N LEU A 392 17.16 -2.28 -8.28
CA LEU A 392 17.12 -3.30 -7.22
C LEU A 392 16.26 -4.50 -7.62
N LEU A 393 15.09 -4.27 -8.24
CA LEU A 393 14.25 -5.34 -8.77
C LEU A 393 15.03 -6.24 -9.74
N ASP A 394 15.74 -5.64 -10.70
CA ASP A 394 16.52 -6.37 -11.69
C ASP A 394 17.70 -7.11 -11.05
N TYR A 395 18.39 -6.49 -10.09
CA TYR A 395 19.51 -7.11 -9.37
C TYR A 395 19.06 -8.32 -8.55
N ILE A 396 17.94 -8.21 -7.82
CA ILE A 396 17.37 -9.31 -7.03
C ILE A 396 17.03 -10.50 -7.94
N ARG A 397 16.40 -10.23 -9.09
CA ARG A 397 16.07 -11.26 -10.08
C ARG A 397 17.30 -11.88 -10.73
N SER A 398 18.34 -11.09 -10.98
CA SER A 398 19.59 -11.57 -11.60
C SER A 398 20.32 -12.62 -10.76
N ILE A 399 20.12 -12.61 -9.44
CA ILE A 399 20.68 -13.61 -8.52
C ILE A 399 19.70 -14.75 -8.21
N GLY A 400 18.53 -14.80 -8.87
CA GLY A 400 17.51 -15.83 -8.70
C GLY A 400 16.60 -15.66 -7.48
N ALA A 401 16.69 -14.55 -6.76
CA ALA A 401 15.89 -14.28 -5.57
C ALA A 401 14.57 -13.58 -5.90
N LYS A 402 13.59 -13.67 -4.99
CA LYS A 402 12.29 -13.01 -5.10
C LYS A 402 12.27 -11.67 -4.37
N PRO A 403 11.83 -10.58 -5.01
CA PRO A 403 11.74 -9.28 -4.34
C PRO A 403 10.47 -9.17 -3.49
N ILE A 404 10.58 -8.52 -2.32
CA ILE A 404 9.46 -8.11 -1.48
C ILE A 404 9.62 -6.61 -1.20
N PHE A 405 8.79 -5.77 -1.83
CA PHE A 405 8.89 -4.32 -1.70
C PHE A 405 7.88 -3.76 -0.71
N PHE A 406 8.34 -2.81 0.11
CA PHE A 406 7.48 -1.97 0.93
C PHE A 406 7.24 -0.65 0.21
N SER A 407 6.00 -0.17 0.24
CA SER A 407 5.76 1.25 -0.01
C SER A 407 6.48 2.11 1.05
N PRO A 408 6.58 3.43 0.89
CA PRO A 408 7.41 4.24 1.77
C PRO A 408 6.78 4.35 3.16
N THR A 409 7.60 4.57 4.18
CA THR A 409 7.17 5.05 5.50
C THR A 409 6.43 6.38 5.39
N VAL A 410 5.65 6.75 6.41
CA VAL A 410 4.95 8.05 6.45
C VAL A 410 5.88 9.08 7.11
N GLY A 411 6.18 10.15 6.37
CA GLY A 411 7.02 11.24 6.88
C GLY A 411 6.28 12.14 7.87
N ALA A 412 7.00 12.63 8.88
CA ALA A 412 6.44 13.51 9.90
C ALA A 412 6.03 14.90 9.36
N ILE A 413 4.97 15.47 9.92
CA ILE A 413 4.65 16.90 9.87
C ILE A 413 4.98 17.47 11.25
N VAL A 414 6.05 18.25 11.37
CA VAL A 414 6.48 18.81 12.65
C VAL A 414 6.19 20.32 12.67
N PRO A 415 5.04 20.76 13.24
CA PRO A 415 4.72 22.16 13.42
C PRO A 415 5.90 22.96 13.99
N ASN A 416 6.10 24.17 13.45
CA ASN A 416 7.14 25.12 13.85
C ASN A 416 8.59 24.67 13.59
N THR A 417 8.77 23.60 12.82
CA THR A 417 10.06 23.27 12.20
C THR A 417 9.89 23.26 10.67
N ASN A 418 10.98 23.38 9.93
CA ASN A 418 10.96 23.22 8.48
C ASN A 418 10.83 21.73 8.05
N VAL A 419 10.52 20.82 8.98
CA VAL A 419 10.38 19.37 8.70
C VAL A 419 8.92 19.06 8.35
N ASN A 420 8.65 18.96 7.05
CA ASN A 420 7.42 18.37 6.51
C ASN A 420 7.80 17.33 5.46
N GLN A 421 7.82 16.07 5.89
CA GLN A 421 8.16 14.93 5.05
C GLN A 421 6.92 14.19 4.52
N LEU A 422 5.72 14.57 4.97
CA LEU A 422 4.49 13.91 4.58
C LEU A 422 4.23 14.03 3.08
N GLN A 423 4.34 15.24 2.52
CA GLN A 423 4.10 15.46 1.10
C GLN A 423 4.98 14.56 0.23
N LYS A 424 6.27 14.48 0.60
CA LYS A 424 7.26 13.75 -0.18
C LYS A 424 7.10 12.24 -0.05
N SER A 425 6.88 11.75 1.16
CA SER A 425 6.59 10.33 1.39
C SER A 425 5.29 9.87 0.71
N ARG A 426 4.22 10.68 0.72
CA ARG A 426 3.01 10.42 -0.07
C ARG A 426 3.27 10.43 -1.56
N SER A 427 4.07 11.38 -2.03
CA SER A 427 4.47 11.44 -3.44
C SER A 427 5.16 10.15 -3.87
N TYR A 428 6.04 9.58 -3.04
CA TYR A 428 6.64 8.26 -3.30
C TYR A 428 5.58 7.15 -3.33
N ALA A 429 4.64 7.13 -2.38
CA ALA A 429 3.59 6.10 -2.30
C ALA A 429 2.69 6.10 -3.54
N ILE A 430 2.38 7.28 -4.07
CA ILE A 430 1.49 7.46 -5.23
C ILE A 430 2.23 7.18 -6.56
N ASN A 431 3.48 7.65 -6.69
CA ASN A 431 4.15 7.72 -7.99
C ASN A 431 5.16 6.60 -8.26
N THR A 432 5.56 5.82 -7.25
CA THR A 432 6.57 4.77 -7.41
C THR A 432 5.91 3.42 -7.70
N LEU A 433 6.43 2.71 -8.70
CA LEU A 433 6.12 1.32 -9.01
C LEU A 433 6.88 0.40 -8.06
N TYR A 434 6.17 -0.13 -7.06
CA TYR A 434 6.68 -1.18 -6.18
C TYR A 434 6.48 -2.59 -6.74
N VAL A 435 5.65 -2.71 -7.78
CA VAL A 435 5.50 -3.92 -8.59
C VAL A 435 5.63 -3.57 -10.07
N PRO A 436 6.15 -4.46 -10.94
CA PRO A 436 6.30 -4.19 -12.35
C PRO A 436 4.96 -3.80 -12.96
N ALA A 437 4.98 -2.79 -13.82
CA ALA A 437 3.86 -2.57 -14.71
C ALA A 437 3.78 -3.73 -15.69
N VAL A 438 2.56 -4.07 -16.10
CA VAL A 438 2.34 -4.79 -17.35
C VAL A 438 2.79 -3.85 -18.46
N MET A 439 4.08 -3.89 -18.80
CA MET A 439 4.50 -3.29 -20.07
C MET A 439 3.87 -4.15 -21.15
N TYR A 440 2.86 -3.61 -21.82
CA TYR A 440 2.66 -3.96 -23.22
C TYR A 440 4.02 -3.76 -23.87
N TYR A 441 4.64 -4.84 -24.32
CA TYR A 441 5.72 -4.75 -25.29
C TYR A 441 5.16 -4.10 -26.56
N ARG A 442 4.90 -2.78 -26.55
CA ARG A 442 5.17 -1.99 -27.73
C ARG A 442 6.68 -1.96 -27.81
N SER A 443 7.21 -2.93 -28.54
CA SER A 443 8.58 -2.93 -29.00
C SER A 443 8.98 -1.49 -29.37
N PRO A 444 10.14 -0.97 -28.93
CA PRO A 444 10.61 0.36 -29.33
C PRO A 444 10.84 0.51 -30.85
N LEU A 445 10.59 -0.53 -31.65
CA LEU A 445 10.94 -0.62 -33.07
C LEU A 445 9.76 -0.52 -34.04
N ALA A 446 8.69 0.22 -33.68
CA ALA A 446 7.69 0.61 -34.66
C ALA A 446 7.33 2.09 -34.52
N LEU A 447 8.31 2.95 -34.78
CA LEU A 447 8.00 4.30 -35.27
C LEU A 447 7.44 4.14 -36.70
N PRO A 448 6.30 4.76 -37.04
CA PRO A 448 5.91 4.88 -38.43
C PRO A 448 6.98 5.72 -39.13
N VAL A 449 7.61 5.17 -40.16
CA VAL A 449 8.35 5.96 -41.14
C VAL A 449 7.32 6.88 -41.78
N ILE A 450 7.37 8.16 -41.40
CA ILE A 450 6.77 9.23 -42.20
C ILE A 450 7.64 9.31 -43.45
N SER A 451 7.20 8.68 -44.54
CA SER A 451 7.80 8.92 -45.85
C SER A 451 7.41 10.32 -46.30
N SER A 452 8.31 11.28 -46.16
CA SER A 452 8.29 12.50 -46.96
C SER A 452 9.06 12.23 -48.26
N ASN A 453 8.31 11.83 -49.29
CA ASN A 453 8.40 12.22 -50.71
C ASN A 453 7.55 11.32 -51.58
#